data_AF-A0A3D2TJQ1-F1
#
_entry.id   AF-A0A3D2TJQ1-F1
#
_cell.length_a   1.000
_cell.length_b   1.000
_cell.length_c   1.000
_cell.angle_alpha   90.00
_cell.angle_beta   90.00
_cell.angle_gamma   90.00
#
_symmetry.space_group_name_H-M   'P 1'
#
loop_
_entity.id
_entity.type
_entity.pdbx_description
1 polymer ?
#
loop_
_entity_poly.entity_id
_entity_poly.type
_entity_poly.pdbx_seq_one_letter_code
_entity_poly.pdbx_strand_id
1 'polypeptide(L)'
;APDGRTALGFTKDDEDLLGDTEFYSLRVRDGEDASCLNLYQTTQPRIIGVPKSFYNHNQFAWSAKASQHMESPWQLLDSSYDDHEIVPVVLDKSTSTYSLHLSGVGAQLTVRGANDRPITLQVAGLLTGSILQGNVLMSETRFLQHFPNTEGHRLFLLRRSQKNGSLDDLAERLESQLVDYGFDVISAEEKLAKFLAVQNTYLSTFQSLGALGLLLGTLGLAVAQIRSVLERRGELALLRSSGFQHKRLALLILCENGLILLIGLGIGCMAALVSLLPHWWLQAASIPWQTLALLLLTIAVVGLTAGSLAVRTTLSVPLLPALRGD
;
A
#
# COMPACT_ATOMS: atom_id res chain seq x y z
N ALA A 1 0.00 12.65 -37.32
CA ALA A 1 0.22 13.75 -38.28
C ALA A 1 -1.01 14.65 -38.29
N PRO A 2 -0.88 15.95 -38.60
CA PRO A 2 -2.00 16.90 -38.66
C PRO A 2 -3.13 16.41 -39.57
N ASP A 3 -2.79 15.92 -40.77
CA ASP A 3 -3.76 15.38 -41.74
C ASP A 3 -4.63 14.25 -41.18
N GLY A 4 -4.06 13.39 -40.34
CA GLY A 4 -4.79 12.32 -39.67
C GLY A 4 -5.71 12.81 -38.55
N ARG A 5 -5.35 13.91 -37.87
CA ARG A 5 -6.18 14.51 -36.81
C ARG A 5 -7.40 15.19 -37.41
N THR A 6 -7.23 15.93 -38.51
CA THR A 6 -8.35 16.54 -39.23
C THR A 6 -9.31 15.50 -39.80
N ALA A 7 -8.79 14.37 -40.31
CA ALA A 7 -9.62 13.26 -40.79
C ALA A 7 -10.43 12.59 -39.66
N LEU A 8 -9.94 12.65 -38.42
CA LEU A 8 -10.60 12.15 -37.22
C LEU A 8 -11.50 13.20 -36.53
N GLY A 9 -11.75 14.34 -37.17
CA GLY A 9 -12.69 15.36 -36.66
C GLY A 9 -12.10 16.35 -35.65
N PHE A 10 -10.79 16.28 -35.36
CA PHE A 10 -10.15 17.27 -34.47
C PHE A 10 -10.05 18.64 -35.15
N THR A 11 -10.48 19.68 -34.42
CA THR A 11 -10.44 21.09 -34.86
C THR A 11 -9.09 21.75 -34.57
N LYS A 12 -8.86 22.97 -35.08
CA LYS A 12 -7.64 23.73 -34.76
C LYS A 12 -7.49 24.03 -33.27
N ASP A 13 -8.59 24.33 -32.58
CA ASP A 13 -8.58 24.56 -31.14
C ASP A 13 -8.19 23.27 -30.37
N ASP A 14 -8.48 22.10 -30.94
CA ASP A 14 -8.05 20.81 -30.40
C ASP A 14 -6.57 20.53 -30.66
N GLU A 15 -5.99 21.08 -31.72
CA GLU A 15 -4.55 20.93 -31.98
C GLU A 15 -3.70 21.63 -30.93
N ASP A 16 -4.15 22.77 -30.40
CA ASP A 16 -3.50 23.45 -29.29
C ASP A 16 -3.55 22.60 -28.01
N LEU A 17 -4.70 21.95 -27.74
CA LEU A 17 -4.86 21.03 -26.61
C LEU A 17 -3.97 19.77 -26.76
N LEU A 18 -3.87 19.23 -27.97
CA LEU A 18 -3.08 18.02 -28.28
C LEU A 18 -1.59 18.32 -28.42
N GLY A 19 -1.19 19.53 -28.76
CA GLY A 19 0.19 19.95 -28.99
C GLY A 19 1.06 19.86 -27.73
N ASP A 20 0.45 20.11 -26.57
CA ASP A 20 1.10 20.02 -25.25
C ASP A 20 1.07 18.61 -24.62
N THR A 21 0.53 17.63 -25.35
CA THR A 21 0.33 16.26 -24.88
C THR A 21 1.26 15.29 -25.61
N GLU A 22 2.07 14.59 -24.84
CA GLU A 22 2.86 13.46 -25.31
C GLU A 22 2.02 12.18 -25.26
N PHE A 23 2.07 11.42 -26.35
CA PHE A 23 1.36 10.15 -26.49
C PHE A 23 2.35 9.00 -26.55
N TYR A 24 2.16 8.03 -25.67
CA TYR A 24 2.83 6.74 -25.75
C TYR A 24 1.81 5.70 -26.15
N SER A 25 1.99 5.14 -27.35
CA SER A 25 1.14 4.08 -27.88
C SER A 25 1.76 2.74 -27.52
N LEU A 26 1.04 1.91 -26.78
CA LEU A 26 1.49 0.60 -26.34
C LEU A 26 0.68 -0.50 -27.02
N ARG A 27 1.38 -1.57 -27.38
CA ARG A 27 0.76 -2.77 -27.91
C ARG A 27 0.20 -3.59 -26.76
N VAL A 28 -0.94 -4.23 -26.98
CA VAL A 28 -1.58 -5.05 -25.96
C VAL A 28 -1.90 -6.39 -26.59
N ARG A 29 -1.48 -7.46 -25.93
CA ARG A 29 -2.01 -8.80 -26.16
C ARG A 29 -2.99 -9.12 -25.05
N ASP A 30 -4.19 -9.54 -25.43
CA ASP A 30 -5.20 -9.95 -24.45
C ASP A 30 -4.74 -11.15 -23.63
N GLY A 31 -5.25 -11.19 -22.42
CA GLY A 31 -4.97 -12.20 -21.42
C GLY A 31 -5.90 -12.00 -20.23
N GLU A 32 -5.76 -12.87 -19.25
CA GLU A 32 -6.42 -12.80 -17.96
C GLU A 32 -5.97 -11.51 -17.22
N ASP A 33 -6.90 -10.89 -16.49
CA ASP A 33 -6.58 -9.76 -15.64
C ASP A 33 -5.77 -10.23 -14.43
N ALA A 34 -4.51 -9.83 -14.33
CA ALA A 34 -3.66 -10.15 -13.18
C ALA A 34 -3.72 -9.07 -12.10
N SER A 35 -4.72 -8.20 -12.08
CA SER A 35 -4.88 -7.20 -11.03
C SER A 35 -5.37 -7.81 -9.71
N CYS A 36 -5.30 -7.05 -8.62
CA CYS A 36 -5.87 -7.46 -7.32
C CYS A 36 -7.41 -7.51 -7.31
N LEU A 37 -8.06 -7.15 -8.43
CA LEU A 37 -9.51 -7.24 -8.59
C LEU A 37 -9.93 -8.64 -9.07
N ASN A 38 -9.00 -9.44 -9.61
CA ASN A 38 -9.27 -10.81 -10.01
C ASN A 38 -9.09 -11.77 -8.83
N LEU A 39 -10.14 -12.55 -8.52
CA LEU A 39 -10.15 -13.53 -7.44
C LEU A 39 -9.43 -14.84 -7.80
N TYR A 40 -9.20 -15.10 -9.10
CA TYR A 40 -8.55 -16.31 -9.59
C TYR A 40 -7.07 -16.11 -9.86
N GLN A 41 -6.27 -17.14 -9.62
CA GLN A 41 -4.85 -17.13 -9.99
C GLN A 41 -4.72 -17.05 -11.52
N THR A 42 -3.97 -16.05 -11.97
CA THR A 42 -3.74 -15.81 -13.41
C THR A 42 -2.54 -16.62 -13.90
N THR A 43 -2.69 -17.28 -15.04
CA THR A 43 -1.61 -18.04 -15.71
C THR A 43 -1.27 -17.49 -17.08
N GLN A 44 -2.19 -16.78 -17.73
CA GLN A 44 -1.98 -16.13 -19.02
C GLN A 44 -2.29 -14.64 -18.91
N PRO A 45 -1.45 -13.86 -18.22
CA PRO A 45 -1.73 -12.45 -17.99
C PRO A 45 -1.71 -11.65 -19.28
N ARG A 46 -2.38 -10.50 -19.27
CA ARG A 46 -2.26 -9.49 -20.32
C ARG A 46 -0.81 -9.02 -20.46
N ILE A 47 -0.32 -8.95 -21.69
CA ILE A 47 1.06 -8.53 -22.01
C ILE A 47 1.02 -7.21 -22.78
N ILE A 48 1.88 -6.27 -22.39
CA ILE A 48 2.01 -4.96 -23.00
C ILE A 48 3.40 -4.81 -23.62
N GLY A 49 3.44 -4.44 -24.90
CA GLY A 49 4.65 -4.06 -25.62
C GLY A 49 4.96 -2.58 -25.40
N VAL A 50 6.08 -2.31 -24.74
CA VAL A 50 6.54 -0.97 -24.37
C VAL A 50 7.50 -0.43 -25.43
N PRO A 51 7.18 0.70 -26.09
CA PRO A 51 8.05 1.29 -27.12
C PRO A 51 9.30 1.94 -26.51
N LYS A 52 10.40 2.01 -27.27
CA LYS A 52 11.65 2.64 -26.80
C LYS A 52 11.50 4.12 -26.46
N SER A 53 10.55 4.83 -27.08
CA SER A 53 10.23 6.23 -26.74
C SER A 53 9.80 6.40 -25.28
N PHE A 54 9.28 5.35 -24.65
CA PHE A 54 8.88 5.34 -23.25
C PHE A 54 10.08 5.23 -22.29
N TYR A 55 11.24 4.76 -22.75
CA TYR A 55 12.37 4.46 -21.85
C TYR A 55 12.96 5.71 -21.21
N ASN A 56 12.81 6.88 -21.82
CA ASN A 56 13.29 8.13 -21.25
C ASN A 56 12.47 8.58 -20.02
N HIS A 57 11.41 7.85 -19.65
CA HIS A 57 10.46 8.24 -18.63
C HIS A 57 10.68 7.53 -17.29
N ASN A 58 11.27 8.23 -16.33
CA ASN A 58 11.66 7.66 -15.02
C ASN A 58 10.72 8.07 -13.86
N GLN A 59 9.45 8.41 -14.12
CA GLN A 59 8.51 8.84 -13.06
C GLN A 59 7.84 7.69 -12.32
N PHE A 60 8.09 6.44 -12.72
CA PHE A 60 7.62 5.27 -12.00
C PHE A 60 8.54 4.95 -10.82
N ALA A 61 7.93 4.63 -9.68
CA ALA A 61 8.66 4.12 -8.53
C ALA A 61 8.98 2.63 -8.72
N TRP A 62 10.22 2.24 -8.42
CA TRP A 62 10.71 0.87 -8.55
C TRP A 62 10.99 0.28 -7.18
N SER A 63 10.42 -0.89 -6.88
CA SER A 63 10.73 -1.62 -5.65
C SER A 63 11.97 -2.50 -5.77
N ALA A 64 12.25 -3.03 -6.95
CA ALA A 64 13.42 -3.90 -7.19
C ALA A 64 13.82 -3.89 -8.66
N LYS A 65 15.11 -4.08 -8.94
CA LYS A 65 15.70 -4.10 -10.28
C LYS A 65 16.82 -5.13 -10.34
N ALA A 66 16.94 -5.87 -11.44
CA ALA A 66 18.01 -6.86 -11.64
C ALA A 66 19.39 -6.21 -11.81
N SER A 67 19.44 -5.01 -12.40
CA SER A 67 20.67 -4.23 -12.55
C SER A 67 20.48 -2.80 -12.02
N GLN A 68 21.53 -2.25 -11.40
CA GLN A 68 21.54 -0.90 -10.84
C GLN A 68 22.26 0.12 -11.73
N HIS A 69 23.05 -0.32 -12.71
CA HIS A 69 23.93 0.54 -13.53
C HIS A 69 23.35 0.76 -14.93
N MET A 70 22.25 1.49 -15.03
CA MET A 70 21.59 1.86 -16.30
C MET A 70 21.18 3.32 -16.27
N GLU A 71 21.25 4.00 -17.41
CA GLU A 71 20.79 5.39 -17.56
C GLU A 71 19.26 5.50 -17.36
N SER A 72 18.53 4.47 -17.81
CA SER A 72 17.10 4.32 -17.56
C SER A 72 16.78 2.90 -17.06
N PRO A 73 16.01 2.75 -15.96
CA PRO A 73 15.53 1.44 -15.51
C PRO A 73 14.76 0.65 -16.58
N TRP A 74 14.12 1.30 -17.55
CA TRP A 74 13.36 0.62 -18.60
C TRP A 74 14.24 -0.15 -19.59
N GLN A 75 15.55 0.15 -19.64
CA GLN A 75 16.51 -0.61 -20.44
C GLN A 75 16.63 -2.08 -19.99
N LEU A 76 16.12 -2.42 -18.79
CA LEU A 76 15.98 -3.81 -18.34
C LEU A 76 15.15 -4.67 -19.31
N LEU A 77 14.21 -4.09 -20.07
CA LEU A 77 13.41 -4.82 -21.06
C LEU A 77 14.19 -5.23 -22.32
N ASP A 78 15.38 -4.68 -22.50
CA ASP A 78 16.28 -4.99 -23.62
C ASP A 78 17.44 -5.90 -23.19
N SER A 79 17.53 -6.29 -21.91
CA SER A 79 18.60 -7.17 -21.44
C SER A 79 18.50 -8.55 -22.09
N SER A 80 19.65 -9.11 -22.45
CA SER A 80 19.73 -10.50 -22.90
C SER A 80 20.21 -11.36 -21.74
N TYR A 81 19.55 -12.50 -21.54
CA TYR A 81 20.09 -13.59 -20.74
C TYR A 81 20.86 -14.54 -21.68
N ASP A 82 21.83 -15.28 -21.15
CA ASP A 82 22.70 -16.17 -21.95
C ASP A 82 21.89 -17.23 -22.73
N ASP A 83 20.67 -17.55 -22.26
CA ASP A 83 19.69 -18.33 -23.03
C ASP A 83 18.82 -17.41 -23.89
N HIS A 84 18.91 -17.58 -25.22
CA HIS A 84 18.15 -16.82 -26.22
C HIS A 84 16.61 -16.96 -26.13
N GLU A 85 16.09 -17.77 -25.22
CA GLU A 85 14.67 -18.06 -25.05
C GLU A 85 14.02 -17.33 -23.86
N ILE A 86 14.82 -16.69 -22.99
CA ILE A 86 14.30 -15.98 -21.81
C ILE A 86 14.06 -14.50 -22.15
N VAL A 87 12.83 -14.05 -21.98
CA VAL A 87 12.44 -12.66 -22.25
C VAL A 87 12.34 -11.86 -20.95
N PRO A 88 13.11 -10.76 -20.78
CA PRO A 88 12.97 -9.90 -19.61
C PRO A 88 11.62 -9.18 -19.60
N VAL A 89 10.99 -9.14 -18.44
CA VAL A 89 9.73 -8.42 -18.22
C VAL A 89 9.77 -7.57 -16.97
N VAL A 90 8.97 -6.51 -16.97
CA VAL A 90 8.72 -5.65 -15.81
C VAL A 90 7.27 -5.81 -15.38
N LEU A 91 7.04 -5.86 -14.07
CA LEU A 91 5.73 -6.06 -13.46
C LEU A 91 5.53 -5.05 -12.33
N ASP A 92 4.29 -4.81 -11.91
CA ASP A 92 4.05 -4.23 -10.59
C ASP A 92 4.28 -5.28 -9.49
N LYS A 93 4.88 -4.88 -8.36
CA LYS A 93 5.19 -5.76 -7.22
C LYS A 93 3.96 -6.52 -6.74
N SER A 94 2.80 -5.86 -6.62
CA SER A 94 1.56 -6.52 -6.17
C SER A 94 1.09 -7.56 -7.18
N THR A 95 1.25 -7.29 -8.48
CA THR A 95 0.90 -8.24 -9.55
C THR A 95 1.80 -9.48 -9.50
N SER A 96 3.11 -9.25 -9.34
CA SER A 96 4.11 -10.32 -9.20
C SER A 96 3.81 -11.20 -7.99
N THR A 97 3.63 -10.62 -6.81
CA THR A 97 3.52 -11.36 -5.55
C THR A 97 2.15 -12.03 -5.38
N TYR A 98 1.05 -11.34 -5.62
CA TYR A 98 -0.28 -11.82 -5.25
C TYR A 98 -1.03 -12.50 -6.39
N SER A 99 -0.90 -12.01 -7.62
CA SER A 99 -1.66 -12.56 -8.75
C SER A 99 -0.92 -13.69 -9.44
N LEU A 100 0.38 -13.52 -9.65
CA LEU A 100 1.24 -14.47 -10.35
C LEU A 100 2.06 -15.38 -9.42
N HIS A 101 2.07 -15.10 -8.11
CA HIS A 101 2.80 -15.88 -7.09
C HIS A 101 4.31 -16.02 -7.38
N LEU A 102 4.91 -14.99 -7.95
CA LEU A 102 6.34 -14.93 -8.27
C LEU A 102 7.14 -14.41 -7.07
N SER A 103 8.31 -15.00 -6.85
CA SER A 103 9.21 -14.67 -5.74
C SER A 103 9.96 -13.33 -5.89
N GLY A 104 9.74 -12.61 -6.99
CA GLY A 104 10.28 -11.29 -7.26
C GLY A 104 11.21 -11.26 -8.46
N VAL A 105 12.22 -10.38 -8.44
CA VAL A 105 13.21 -10.27 -9.52
C VAL A 105 13.95 -11.60 -9.70
N GLY A 106 14.10 -12.04 -10.94
CA GLY A 106 14.70 -13.32 -11.32
C GLY A 106 13.71 -14.48 -11.41
N ALA A 107 12.50 -14.36 -10.83
CA ALA A 107 11.45 -15.35 -10.98
C ALA A 107 11.02 -15.48 -12.45
N GLN A 108 10.54 -16.68 -12.83
CA GLN A 108 10.15 -16.98 -14.21
C GLN A 108 8.66 -17.34 -14.30
N LEU A 109 8.07 -16.99 -15.43
CA LEU A 109 6.69 -17.32 -15.80
C LEU A 109 6.67 -17.78 -17.25
N THR A 110 6.09 -18.96 -17.51
CA THR A 110 5.89 -19.43 -18.88
C THR A 110 4.51 -19.01 -19.37
N VAL A 111 4.46 -18.26 -20.47
CA VAL A 111 3.23 -17.87 -21.16
C VAL A 111 3.16 -18.53 -22.52
N ARG A 112 1.95 -18.65 -23.07
CA ARG A 112 1.77 -19.18 -24.44
C ARG A 112 2.04 -18.08 -25.45
N GLY A 113 2.90 -18.31 -26.42
CA GLY A 113 3.27 -17.42 -27.51
C GLY A 113 2.29 -17.42 -28.68
N ALA A 114 2.71 -16.84 -29.81
CA ALA A 114 2.05 -17.10 -31.09
C ALA A 114 2.10 -18.61 -31.42
N ASN A 115 1.00 -19.13 -31.97
CA ASN A 115 0.84 -20.55 -32.31
C ASN A 115 1.05 -21.50 -31.11
N ASP A 116 0.69 -21.06 -29.91
CA ASP A 116 0.77 -21.83 -28.66
C ASP A 116 2.19 -22.23 -28.22
N ARG A 117 3.24 -21.64 -28.82
CA ARG A 117 4.63 -21.91 -28.46
C ARG A 117 4.96 -21.34 -27.08
N PRO A 118 5.47 -22.11 -26.11
CA PRO A 118 5.79 -21.58 -24.80
C PRO A 118 6.88 -20.50 -24.89
N ILE A 119 6.75 -19.44 -24.10
CA ILE A 119 7.74 -18.37 -23.95
C ILE A 119 8.02 -18.23 -22.46
N THR A 120 9.29 -18.31 -22.09
CA THR A 120 9.73 -18.11 -20.72
C THR A 120 10.02 -16.63 -20.50
N LEU A 121 9.26 -16.01 -19.60
CA LEU A 121 9.44 -14.64 -19.16
C LEU A 121 10.20 -14.64 -17.84
N GLN A 122 11.15 -13.72 -17.67
CA GLN A 122 11.87 -13.53 -16.41
C GLN A 122 11.69 -12.11 -15.89
N VAL A 123 11.38 -12.00 -14.60
CA VAL A 123 11.18 -10.70 -13.96
C VAL A 123 12.50 -9.96 -13.84
N ALA A 124 12.70 -8.94 -14.67
CA ALA A 124 13.88 -8.09 -14.65
C ALA A 124 13.73 -6.89 -13.69
N GLY A 125 12.50 -6.46 -13.41
CA GLY A 125 12.24 -5.36 -12.48
C GLY A 125 10.80 -5.31 -11.98
N LEU A 126 10.62 -4.66 -10.84
CA LEU A 126 9.34 -4.49 -10.16
C LEU A 126 9.04 -3.02 -9.91
N LEU A 127 7.90 -2.56 -10.39
CA LEU A 127 7.29 -1.28 -10.07
C LEU A 127 6.55 -1.35 -8.73
N THR A 128 6.26 -0.20 -8.12
CA THR A 128 5.42 -0.13 -6.92
C THR A 128 4.34 0.92 -7.07
N GLY A 129 3.07 0.55 -6.82
CA GLY A 129 1.93 1.46 -6.86
C GLY A 129 1.70 2.05 -8.25
N SER A 130 1.85 1.24 -9.30
CA SER A 130 1.77 1.71 -10.69
C SER A 130 0.38 1.56 -11.30
N ILE A 131 0.01 2.48 -12.20
CA ILE A 131 -1.20 2.37 -13.05
C ILE A 131 -1.15 1.18 -14.03
N LEU A 132 0.00 0.53 -14.14
CA LEU A 132 0.23 -0.65 -14.99
C LEU A 132 0.02 -1.97 -14.22
N GLN A 133 -0.42 -1.92 -12.97
CA GLN A 133 -0.81 -3.10 -12.20
C GLN A 133 -1.78 -3.99 -12.99
N GLY A 134 -1.58 -5.31 -12.88
CA GLY A 134 -2.31 -6.34 -13.62
C GLY A 134 -1.76 -6.70 -15.00
N ASN A 135 -0.65 -6.08 -15.42
CA ASN A 135 -0.04 -6.31 -16.73
C ASN A 135 1.42 -6.77 -16.64
N VAL A 136 1.83 -7.54 -17.64
CA VAL A 136 3.23 -7.88 -17.90
C VAL A 136 3.80 -6.95 -18.96
N LEU A 137 4.86 -6.22 -18.64
CA LEU A 137 5.50 -5.28 -19.56
C LEU A 137 6.71 -5.95 -20.21
N MET A 138 6.78 -5.92 -21.54
CA MET A 138 7.92 -6.39 -22.33
C MET A 138 8.32 -5.31 -23.35
N SER A 139 9.55 -5.36 -23.88
CA SER A 139 9.93 -4.44 -24.95
C SER A 139 9.10 -4.68 -26.21
N GLU A 140 8.73 -3.62 -26.92
CA GLU A 140 7.91 -3.71 -28.13
C GLU A 140 8.59 -4.60 -29.21
N THR A 141 9.91 -4.52 -29.35
CA THR A 141 10.65 -5.36 -30.29
C THR A 141 10.46 -6.85 -30.00
N ARG A 142 10.52 -7.27 -28.73
CA ARG A 142 10.28 -8.65 -28.31
C ARG A 142 8.81 -9.01 -28.45
N PHE A 143 7.91 -8.08 -28.12
CA PHE A 143 6.47 -8.27 -28.30
C PHE A 143 6.14 -8.64 -29.76
N LEU A 144 6.67 -7.92 -30.73
CA LEU A 144 6.45 -8.19 -32.15
C LEU A 144 7.09 -9.51 -32.62
N GLN A 145 8.24 -9.89 -32.06
CA GLN A 145 8.87 -11.19 -32.36
C GLN A 145 8.02 -12.37 -31.90
N HIS A 146 7.41 -12.26 -30.72
CA HIS A 146 6.67 -13.34 -30.08
C HIS A 146 5.17 -13.32 -30.38
N PHE A 147 4.61 -12.17 -30.78
CA PHE A 147 3.20 -11.93 -31.05
C PHE A 147 2.99 -11.17 -32.38
N PRO A 148 3.49 -11.67 -33.52
CA PRO A 148 3.46 -10.96 -34.80
C PRO A 148 2.03 -10.66 -35.30
N ASN A 149 1.05 -11.48 -34.91
CA ASN A 149 -0.35 -11.32 -35.32
C ASN A 149 -1.10 -10.22 -34.55
N THR A 150 -0.46 -9.59 -33.55
CA THR A 150 -1.09 -8.52 -32.78
C THR A 150 -0.81 -7.17 -33.43
N GLU A 151 -1.78 -6.69 -34.17
CA GLU A 151 -1.70 -5.42 -34.90
C GLU A 151 -2.16 -4.23 -34.04
N GLY A 152 -1.71 -3.03 -34.44
CA GLY A 152 -2.13 -1.78 -33.82
C GLY A 152 -1.67 -1.56 -32.37
N HIS A 153 -2.21 -0.49 -31.78
CA HIS A 153 -2.01 -0.10 -30.39
C HIS A 153 -3.37 0.05 -29.74
N ARG A 154 -3.51 -0.43 -28.50
CA ARG A 154 -4.81 -0.46 -27.79
C ARG A 154 -4.74 0.18 -26.41
N LEU A 155 -3.53 0.47 -25.92
CA LEU A 155 -3.33 1.21 -24.69
C LEU A 155 -2.51 2.45 -25.01
N PHE A 156 -2.98 3.59 -24.52
CA PHE A 156 -2.30 4.86 -24.71
C PHE A 156 -2.03 5.48 -23.34
N LEU A 157 -0.79 5.90 -23.09
CA LEU A 157 -0.46 6.73 -21.95
C LEU A 157 -0.27 8.15 -22.45
N LEU A 158 -1.04 9.07 -21.87
CA LEU A 158 -1.03 10.47 -22.22
C LEU A 158 -0.35 11.25 -21.11
N ARG A 159 0.57 12.13 -21.48
CA ARG A 159 1.28 13.00 -20.53
C ARG A 159 1.21 14.43 -21.01
N ARG A 160 0.71 15.33 -20.16
CA ARG A 160 0.66 16.76 -20.46
C ARG A 160 1.80 17.50 -19.75
N SER A 161 2.50 18.37 -20.47
CA SER A 161 3.65 19.12 -19.94
C SER A 161 3.25 20.39 -19.17
N GLN A 162 2.11 21.02 -19.53
CA GLN A 162 1.62 22.27 -18.94
C GLN A 162 0.29 22.07 -18.21
N LYS A 163 0.09 22.82 -17.11
CA LYS A 163 -1.13 22.84 -16.30
C LYS A 163 -2.29 23.65 -16.90
N ASN A 164 -2.09 24.29 -18.05
CA ASN A 164 -3.11 25.14 -18.65
C ASN A 164 -4.08 24.29 -19.48
N GLY A 165 -5.32 24.17 -19.00
CA GLY A 165 -6.41 23.37 -19.57
C GLY A 165 -6.80 22.21 -18.67
N SER A 166 -8.10 21.94 -18.53
CA SER A 166 -8.56 20.80 -17.73
C SER A 166 -8.14 19.48 -18.40
N LEU A 167 -7.71 18.49 -17.61
CA LEU A 167 -7.50 17.13 -18.11
C LEU A 167 -8.83 16.51 -18.55
N ASP A 168 -9.92 16.94 -17.92
CA ASP A 168 -11.27 16.46 -18.22
C ASP A 168 -11.71 16.92 -19.62
N ASP A 169 -11.40 18.16 -20.01
CA ASP A 169 -11.71 18.67 -21.35
C ASP A 169 -10.98 17.86 -22.43
N LEU A 170 -9.73 17.47 -22.19
CA LEU A 170 -8.96 16.64 -23.10
C LEU A 170 -9.53 15.22 -23.19
N ALA A 171 -9.90 14.63 -22.05
CA ALA A 171 -10.51 13.31 -21.99
C ALA A 171 -11.83 13.30 -22.78
N GLU A 172 -12.75 14.23 -22.49
CA GLU A 172 -14.03 14.37 -23.17
C GLU A 172 -13.85 14.57 -24.69
N ARG A 173 -12.85 15.38 -25.09
CA ARG A 173 -12.57 15.61 -26.52
C ARG A 173 -12.02 14.38 -27.22
N LEU A 174 -11.15 13.61 -26.57
CA LEU A 174 -10.63 12.36 -27.12
C LEU A 174 -11.73 11.30 -27.22
N GLU A 175 -12.56 11.15 -26.19
CA GLU A 175 -13.67 10.19 -26.18
C GLU A 175 -14.73 10.53 -27.22
N SER A 176 -15.12 11.81 -27.34
CA SER A 176 -16.12 12.24 -28.32
C SER A 176 -15.66 12.06 -29.77
N GLN A 177 -14.40 12.41 -30.08
CA GLN A 177 -13.87 12.28 -31.45
C GLN A 177 -13.48 10.85 -31.82
N LEU A 178 -13.14 10.01 -30.84
CA LEU A 178 -12.72 8.63 -31.07
C LEU A 178 -13.76 7.60 -30.59
N VAL A 179 -15.02 8.02 -30.42
CA VAL A 179 -16.12 7.17 -29.95
C VAL A 179 -16.33 5.95 -30.84
N ASP A 180 -16.20 6.10 -32.16
CA ASP A 180 -16.33 5.02 -33.14
C ASP A 180 -15.25 3.94 -33.00
N TYR A 181 -14.14 4.28 -32.34
CA TYR A 181 -13.04 3.38 -32.01
C TYR A 181 -13.14 2.82 -30.57
N GLY A 182 -14.17 3.21 -29.81
CA GLY A 182 -14.35 2.82 -28.41
C GLY A 182 -13.26 3.36 -27.49
N PHE A 183 -12.74 4.55 -27.79
CA PHE A 183 -11.70 5.18 -26.97
C PHE A 183 -12.28 5.63 -25.63
N ASP A 184 -11.65 5.21 -24.54
CA ASP A 184 -12.05 5.48 -23.16
C ASP A 184 -10.86 6.04 -22.40
N VAL A 185 -11.03 7.21 -21.78
CA VAL A 185 -9.95 7.95 -21.12
C VAL A 185 -10.20 8.01 -19.63
N ILE A 186 -9.36 7.30 -18.88
CA ILE A 186 -9.35 7.36 -17.42
C ILE A 186 -8.12 8.12 -16.91
N SER A 187 -8.33 8.98 -15.92
CA SER A 187 -7.20 9.64 -15.25
C SER A 187 -6.32 8.62 -14.53
N ALA A 188 -5.00 8.86 -14.54
CA ALA A 188 -4.04 8.01 -13.83
C ALA A 188 -4.32 7.96 -12.32
N GLU A 189 -4.79 9.07 -11.74
CA GLU A 189 -5.18 9.18 -10.33
C GLU A 189 -6.39 8.30 -10.02
N GLU A 190 -7.46 8.40 -10.81
CA GLU A 190 -8.65 7.58 -10.61
C GLU A 190 -8.34 6.08 -10.79
N LYS A 191 -7.55 5.74 -11.81
CA LYS A 191 -7.13 4.36 -12.05
C LYS A 191 -6.32 3.80 -10.88
N LEU A 192 -5.38 4.57 -10.34
CA LEU A 192 -4.60 4.17 -9.17
C LEU A 192 -5.47 4.09 -7.92
N ALA A 193 -6.38 5.03 -7.72
CA ALA A 193 -7.33 5.03 -6.60
C ALA A 193 -8.21 3.77 -6.61
N LYS A 194 -8.67 3.31 -7.79
CA LYS A 194 -9.42 2.05 -7.93
C LYS A 194 -8.61 0.84 -7.47
N PHE A 195 -7.32 0.76 -7.83
CA PHE A 195 -6.45 -0.33 -7.35
C PHE A 195 -6.21 -0.26 -5.84
N LEU A 196 -6.04 0.95 -5.28
CA LEU A 196 -5.81 1.14 -3.85
C LEU A 196 -7.08 0.97 -3.01
N ALA A 197 -8.27 1.18 -3.57
CA ALA A 197 -9.53 1.11 -2.84
C ALA A 197 -9.77 -0.28 -2.22
N VAL A 198 -9.47 -1.36 -2.97
CA VAL A 198 -9.63 -2.73 -2.46
C VAL A 198 -8.66 -3.01 -1.32
N GLN A 199 -7.39 -2.61 -1.48
CA GLN A 199 -6.38 -2.76 -0.44
C GLN A 199 -6.74 -1.96 0.82
N ASN A 200 -7.18 -0.71 0.66
CA ASN A 200 -7.55 0.16 1.78
C ASN A 200 -8.79 -0.36 2.52
N THR A 201 -9.75 -0.93 1.82
CA THR A 201 -10.95 -1.51 2.45
C THR A 201 -10.58 -2.73 3.32
N TYR A 202 -9.71 -3.59 2.79
CA TYR A 202 -9.16 -4.71 3.56
C TYR A 202 -8.42 -4.23 4.80
N LEU A 203 -7.46 -3.30 4.65
CA LEU A 203 -6.69 -2.73 5.76
C LEU A 203 -7.58 -2.03 6.79
N SER A 204 -8.58 -1.27 6.37
CA SER A 204 -9.54 -0.60 7.24
C SER A 204 -10.31 -1.58 8.12
N THR A 205 -10.65 -2.76 7.59
CA THR A 205 -11.34 -3.81 8.35
C THR A 205 -10.44 -4.37 9.46
N PHE A 206 -9.18 -4.69 9.16
CA PHE A 206 -8.22 -5.13 10.19
C PHE A 206 -7.90 -4.04 11.20
N GLN A 207 -7.79 -2.79 10.75
CA GLN A 207 -7.61 -1.64 11.65
C GLN A 207 -8.81 -1.49 12.59
N SER A 208 -10.03 -1.71 12.10
CA SER A 208 -11.24 -1.67 12.93
C SER A 208 -11.24 -2.78 13.99
N LEU A 209 -10.84 -4.00 13.62
CA LEU A 209 -10.66 -5.11 14.55
C LEU A 209 -9.55 -4.83 15.58
N GLY A 210 -8.43 -4.25 15.14
CA GLY A 210 -7.34 -3.84 16.01
C GLY A 210 -7.75 -2.73 16.98
N ALA A 211 -8.53 -1.74 16.52
CA ALA A 211 -9.08 -0.68 17.34
C ALA A 211 -10.05 -1.24 18.39
N LEU A 212 -10.90 -2.21 18.02
CA LEU A 212 -11.79 -2.89 18.96
C LEU A 212 -11.00 -3.67 20.02
N GLY A 213 -9.97 -4.41 19.59
CA GLY A 213 -9.06 -5.11 20.50
C GLY A 213 -8.37 -4.15 21.47
N LEU A 214 -7.98 -2.98 20.99
CA LEU A 214 -7.41 -1.94 21.84
C LEU A 214 -8.42 -1.41 22.86
N LEU A 215 -9.65 -1.14 22.42
CA LEU A 215 -10.74 -0.68 23.28
C LEU A 215 -10.99 -1.69 24.42
N LEU A 216 -11.14 -2.97 24.08
CA LEU A 216 -11.29 -4.05 25.05
C LEU A 216 -10.10 -4.16 26.00
N GLY A 217 -8.87 -4.01 25.48
CA GLY A 217 -7.65 -3.99 26.29
C GLY A 217 -7.62 -2.83 27.30
N THR A 218 -8.02 -1.63 26.89
CA THR A 218 -8.08 -0.46 27.79
C THR A 218 -9.12 -0.62 28.89
N LEU A 219 -10.29 -1.19 28.58
CA LEU A 219 -11.32 -1.50 29.57
C LEU A 219 -10.84 -2.58 30.55
N GLY A 220 -10.22 -3.65 30.05
CA GLY A 220 -9.64 -4.71 30.87
C GLY A 220 -8.57 -4.17 31.83
N LEU A 221 -7.70 -3.29 31.35
CA LEU A 221 -6.73 -2.58 32.17
C LEU A 221 -7.44 -1.75 33.27
N ALA A 222 -8.45 -0.96 32.91
CA ALA A 222 -9.19 -0.15 33.90
C ALA A 222 -9.81 -1.01 35.01
N VAL A 223 -10.43 -2.13 34.65
CA VAL A 223 -11.00 -3.09 35.61
C VAL A 223 -9.91 -3.70 36.50
N ALA A 224 -8.79 -4.12 35.92
CA ALA A 224 -7.66 -4.68 36.68
C ALA A 224 -7.07 -3.66 37.67
N GLN A 225 -6.94 -2.39 37.26
CA GLN A 225 -6.46 -1.31 38.12
C GLN A 225 -7.43 -1.02 39.27
N ILE A 226 -8.74 -0.96 39.00
CA ILE A 226 -9.75 -0.80 40.05
C ILE A 226 -9.63 -1.96 41.04
N ARG A 227 -9.61 -3.20 40.55
CA ARG A 227 -9.51 -4.40 41.39
C ARG A 227 -8.25 -4.37 42.27
N SER A 228 -7.09 -4.02 41.72
CA SER A 228 -5.83 -3.91 42.47
C SER A 228 -5.93 -2.91 43.63
N VAL A 229 -6.55 -1.74 43.41
CA VAL A 229 -6.74 -0.73 44.46
C VAL A 229 -7.76 -1.20 45.51
N LEU A 230 -8.83 -1.89 45.09
CA LEU A 230 -9.84 -2.45 46.00
C LEU A 230 -9.23 -3.49 46.96
N GLU A 231 -8.41 -4.40 46.44
CA GLU A 231 -7.76 -5.46 47.23
C GLU A 231 -6.77 -4.89 48.25
N ARG A 232 -6.16 -3.74 47.97
CA ARG A 232 -5.20 -3.06 48.85
C ARG A 232 -5.80 -1.99 49.77
N ARG A 233 -7.13 -1.90 49.85
CA ARG A 233 -7.81 -0.88 50.69
C ARG A 233 -7.38 -0.91 52.16
N GLY A 234 -7.17 -2.10 52.73
CA GLY A 234 -6.73 -2.26 54.13
C GLY A 234 -5.34 -1.66 54.38
N GLU A 235 -4.38 -1.92 53.48
CA GLU A 235 -3.03 -1.35 53.54
C GLU A 235 -3.05 0.17 53.43
N LEU A 236 -3.85 0.71 52.49
CA LEU A 236 -4.02 2.15 52.29
C LEU A 236 -4.66 2.83 53.52
N ALA A 237 -5.60 2.16 54.19
CA ALA A 237 -6.22 2.64 55.42
C ALA A 237 -5.21 2.70 56.58
N LEU A 238 -4.34 1.70 56.71
CA LEU A 238 -3.26 1.68 57.71
C LEU A 238 -2.26 2.82 57.48
N LEU A 239 -1.78 3.00 56.26
CA LEU A 239 -0.88 4.12 55.89
C LEU A 239 -1.52 5.49 56.15
N ARG A 240 -2.83 5.61 55.92
CA ARG A 240 -3.55 6.85 56.22
C ARG A 240 -3.65 7.09 57.74
N SER A 241 -3.86 6.05 58.54
CA SER A 241 -3.93 6.15 60.00
C SER A 241 -2.59 6.55 60.64
N SER A 242 -1.46 6.20 60.01
CA SER A 242 -0.12 6.62 60.43
C SER A 242 0.28 8.03 60.00
N GLY A 243 -0.60 8.77 59.31
CA GLY A 243 -0.42 10.19 58.99
C GLY A 243 -0.02 10.48 57.54
N PHE A 244 -0.06 9.51 56.62
CA PHE A 244 0.18 9.80 55.21
C PHE A 244 -0.93 10.66 54.60
N GLN A 245 -0.52 11.70 53.88
CA GLN A 245 -1.44 12.58 53.16
C GLN A 245 -2.02 11.88 51.92
N HIS A 246 -3.29 12.17 51.61
CA HIS A 246 -4.00 11.70 50.41
C HIS A 246 -3.20 11.86 49.11
N LYS A 247 -2.54 13.01 48.93
CA LYS A 247 -1.76 13.29 47.73
C LYS A 247 -0.56 12.35 47.57
N ARG A 248 0.12 11.98 48.67
CA ARG A 248 1.26 11.05 48.64
C ARG A 248 0.79 9.63 48.32
N LEU A 249 -0.31 9.20 48.92
CA LEU A 249 -0.93 7.89 48.63
C LEU A 249 -1.36 7.80 47.16
N ALA A 250 -2.03 8.83 46.63
CA ALA A 250 -2.43 8.88 45.24
C ALA A 250 -1.22 8.83 44.29
N LEU A 251 -0.15 9.59 44.58
CA LEU A 251 1.07 9.62 43.77
C LEU A 251 1.77 8.25 43.76
N LEU A 252 1.86 7.58 44.91
CA LEU A 252 2.44 6.24 45.02
C LEU A 252 1.74 5.25 44.08
N ILE A 253 0.40 5.19 44.15
CA ILE A 253 -0.39 4.28 43.32
C ILE A 253 -0.30 4.66 41.84
N LEU A 254 -0.33 5.95 41.51
CA LEU A 254 -0.15 6.40 40.12
C LEU A 254 1.22 6.00 39.56
N CYS A 255 2.29 6.11 40.36
CA CYS A 255 3.63 5.70 39.94
C CYS A 255 3.72 4.18 39.72
N GLU A 256 3.15 3.38 40.62
CA GLU A 256 3.12 1.92 40.48
C GLU A 256 2.34 1.50 39.23
N ASN A 257 1.13 2.03 39.06
CA ASN A 257 0.28 1.74 37.91
C ASN A 257 0.91 2.24 36.60
N GLY A 258 1.56 3.40 36.64
CA GLY A 258 2.29 3.96 35.51
C GLY A 258 3.49 3.09 35.12
N LEU A 259 4.23 2.55 36.10
CA LEU A 259 5.35 1.65 35.84
C LEU A 259 4.87 0.33 35.21
N ILE A 260 3.80 -0.28 35.75
CA ILE A 260 3.20 -1.50 35.16
C ILE A 260 2.72 -1.23 33.73
N LEU A 261 2.07 -0.08 33.50
CA LEU A 261 1.62 0.33 32.17
C LEU A 261 2.80 0.48 31.19
N LEU A 262 3.87 1.15 31.60
CA LEU A 262 5.07 1.34 30.76
C LEU A 262 5.76 0.02 30.43
N ILE A 263 5.88 -0.88 31.41
CA ILE A 263 6.43 -2.24 31.18
C ILE A 263 5.53 -2.99 30.20
N GLY A 264 4.20 -2.95 30.40
CA GLY A 264 3.24 -3.58 29.50
C GLY A 264 3.33 -3.06 28.06
N LEU A 265 3.40 -1.73 27.87
CA LEU A 265 3.65 -1.14 26.56
C LEU A 265 4.98 -1.62 25.97
N GLY A 266 6.05 -1.65 26.76
CA GLY A 266 7.37 -2.11 26.31
C GLY A 266 7.36 -3.55 25.81
N ILE A 267 6.73 -4.45 26.57
CA ILE A 267 6.58 -5.86 26.18
C ILE A 267 5.72 -5.97 24.91
N GLY A 268 4.62 -5.22 24.82
CA GLY A 268 3.76 -5.19 23.63
C GLY A 268 4.49 -4.68 22.39
N CYS A 269 5.26 -3.60 22.51
CA CYS A 269 6.12 -3.08 21.43
C CYS A 269 7.16 -4.11 20.99
N MET A 270 7.80 -4.80 21.94
CA MET A 270 8.80 -5.82 21.63
C MET A 270 8.17 -7.02 20.91
N ALA A 271 7.00 -7.48 21.36
CA ALA A 271 6.26 -8.56 20.69
C ALA A 271 5.86 -8.17 19.26
N ALA A 272 5.37 -6.94 19.07
CA ALA A 272 5.04 -6.41 17.75
C ALA A 272 6.29 -6.32 16.85
N LEU A 273 7.43 -5.87 17.39
CA LEU A 273 8.69 -5.76 16.65
C LEU A 273 9.18 -7.14 16.17
N VAL A 274 9.12 -8.16 17.04
CA VAL A 274 9.50 -9.53 16.69
C VAL A 274 8.61 -10.09 15.58
N SER A 275 7.29 -9.82 15.64
CA SER A 275 6.35 -10.26 14.60
C SER A 275 6.57 -9.56 13.24
N LEU A 276 6.99 -8.28 13.26
CA LEU A 276 7.23 -7.49 12.06
C LEU A 276 8.66 -7.64 11.49
N LEU A 277 9.57 -8.27 12.22
CA LEU A 277 10.98 -8.41 11.85
C LEU A 277 11.23 -8.96 10.43
N PRO A 278 10.51 -10.01 9.96
CA PRO A 278 10.71 -10.54 8.61
C PRO A 278 10.36 -9.53 7.50
N HIS A 279 9.33 -8.71 7.73
CA HIS A 279 8.85 -7.72 6.76
C HIS A 279 9.82 -6.55 6.62
N TRP A 280 10.45 -6.16 7.73
CA TRP A 280 11.48 -5.13 7.74
C TRP A 280 12.74 -5.59 7.01
N TRP A 281 13.15 -6.84 7.20
CA TRP A 281 14.35 -7.38 6.55
C TRP A 281 14.19 -7.50 5.02
N LEU A 282 12.98 -7.80 4.55
CA LEU A 282 12.63 -7.86 3.12
C LEU A 282 12.37 -6.49 2.47
N GLN A 283 12.66 -5.37 3.15
CA GLN A 283 12.44 -3.98 2.70
C GLN A 283 11.02 -3.72 2.16
N ALA A 284 10.03 -4.47 2.64
CA ALA A 284 8.69 -4.45 2.07
C ALA A 284 7.78 -3.37 2.66
N ALA A 285 8.17 -2.74 3.78
CA ALA A 285 7.32 -1.78 4.48
C ALA A 285 8.11 -0.65 5.16
N SER A 286 7.68 0.59 4.93
CA SER A 286 8.07 1.74 5.75
C SER A 286 7.20 1.78 7.01
N ILE A 287 7.81 1.75 8.20
CA ILE A 287 7.07 1.83 9.47
C ILE A 287 6.61 3.29 9.67
N PRO A 288 5.31 3.56 9.83
CA PRO A 288 4.80 4.90 10.09
C PRO A 288 5.03 5.26 11.56
N TRP A 289 6.26 5.66 11.90
CA TRP A 289 6.67 5.97 13.28
C TRP A 289 5.78 7.00 13.98
N GLN A 290 5.24 7.97 13.23
CA GLN A 290 4.36 9.01 13.76
C GLN A 290 3.03 8.43 14.26
N THR A 291 2.37 7.58 13.47
CA THR A 291 1.09 6.97 13.87
C THR A 291 1.29 5.98 15.01
N LEU A 292 2.39 5.23 14.99
CA LEU A 292 2.78 4.35 16.10
C LEU A 292 3.00 5.13 17.39
N ALA A 293 3.77 6.22 17.35
CA ALA A 293 4.02 7.06 18.52
C ALA A 293 2.72 7.67 19.06
N LEU A 294 1.83 8.15 18.18
CA LEU A 294 0.53 8.69 18.55
C LEU A 294 -0.38 7.63 19.19
N LEU A 295 -0.35 6.39 18.68
CA LEU A 295 -1.11 5.27 19.23
C LEU A 295 -0.58 4.86 20.61
N LEU A 296 0.74 4.72 20.78
CA LEU A 296 1.34 4.42 22.08
C LEU A 296 1.06 5.54 23.10
N LEU A 297 1.13 6.80 22.67
CA LEU A 297 0.79 7.95 23.51
C LEU A 297 -0.68 7.92 23.93
N THR A 298 -1.61 7.65 23.01
CA THR A 298 -3.03 7.57 23.35
C THR A 298 -3.31 6.44 24.34
N ILE A 299 -2.68 5.27 24.18
CA ILE A 299 -2.79 4.17 25.17
C ILE A 299 -2.25 4.60 26.54
N ALA A 300 -1.08 5.24 26.58
CA ALA A 300 -0.48 5.69 27.82
C ALA A 300 -1.39 6.71 28.54
N VAL A 301 -1.94 7.69 27.79
CA VAL A 301 -2.86 8.70 28.34
C VAL A 301 -4.15 8.07 28.83
N VAL A 302 -4.76 7.17 28.07
CA VAL A 302 -6.01 6.48 28.47
C VAL A 302 -5.76 5.60 29.71
N GLY A 303 -4.66 4.87 29.75
CA GLY A 303 -4.29 4.04 30.92
C GLY A 303 -4.06 4.86 32.18
N LEU A 304 -3.31 5.96 32.08
CA LEU A 304 -3.06 6.86 33.22
C LEU A 304 -4.31 7.59 33.70
N THR A 305 -5.18 8.02 32.78
CA THR A 305 -6.44 8.69 33.13
C THR A 305 -7.41 7.71 33.81
N ALA A 306 -7.55 6.48 33.30
CA ALA A 306 -8.33 5.43 33.95
C ALA A 306 -7.79 5.10 35.35
N GLY A 307 -6.47 4.96 35.50
CA GLY A 307 -5.83 4.75 36.79
C GLY A 307 -6.05 5.90 37.77
N SER A 308 -5.93 7.15 37.30
CA SER A 308 -6.20 8.34 38.10
C SER A 308 -7.65 8.40 38.58
N LEU A 309 -8.59 8.03 37.71
CA LEU A 309 -10.01 7.97 38.05
C LEU A 309 -10.27 6.90 39.13
N ALA A 310 -9.70 5.71 38.98
CA ALA A 310 -9.82 4.61 39.96
C ALA A 310 -9.23 4.97 41.34
N VAL A 311 -8.11 5.69 41.36
CA VAL A 311 -7.48 6.17 42.60
C VAL A 311 -8.34 7.25 43.25
N ARG A 312 -8.85 8.21 42.47
CA ARG A 312 -9.74 9.26 42.99
C ARG A 312 -11.02 8.69 43.59
N THR A 313 -11.69 7.77 42.89
CA THR A 313 -12.92 7.15 43.40
C THR A 313 -12.65 6.39 44.68
N THR A 314 -11.58 5.61 44.76
CA THR A 314 -11.31 4.78 45.93
C THR A 314 -10.86 5.58 47.16
N LEU A 315 -10.03 6.62 46.99
CA LEU A 315 -9.58 7.46 48.10
C LEU A 315 -10.67 8.41 48.63
N SER A 316 -11.70 8.69 47.84
CA SER A 316 -12.85 9.52 48.23
C SER A 316 -13.86 8.81 49.13
N VAL A 317 -13.87 7.47 49.13
CA VAL A 317 -14.71 6.66 50.03
C VAL A 317 -14.10 6.69 51.44
N PRO A 318 -14.90 6.89 52.52
CA PRO A 318 -14.37 6.84 53.87
C PRO A 318 -13.74 5.45 54.12
N LEU A 319 -12.46 5.42 54.47
CA LEU A 319 -11.66 4.20 54.69
C LEU A 319 -11.82 3.63 56.12
N LEU A 320 -12.55 4.33 57.00
CA LEU A 320 -12.80 3.92 58.39
C LEU A 320 -13.68 2.64 58.53
N PRO A 321 -14.70 2.38 57.68
CA PRO A 321 -15.44 1.12 57.68
C PRO A 321 -14.56 -0.08 57.31
N ALA A 322 -13.61 0.10 56.38
CA ALA A 322 -12.72 -0.98 55.94
C ALA A 322 -11.80 -1.54 57.04
N LEU A 323 -11.55 -0.76 58.10
CA LEU A 323 -10.82 -1.21 59.30
C LEU A 323 -11.70 -2.01 60.28
N ARG A 324 -13.03 -1.96 60.14
CA ARG A 324 -13.98 -2.73 60.97
C ARG A 324 -14.32 -4.10 60.40
N GLY A 325 -13.92 -4.40 59.16
CA GLY A 325 -14.21 -5.68 58.50
C GLY A 325 -15.59 -5.74 57.83
N ASP A 326 -16.27 -4.60 57.68
CA ASP A 326 -17.50 -4.44 56.88
C ASP A 326 -17.19 -3.90 55.47
#